data_AF-A0A347AJM8-F1
#
_entry.id   AF-A0A347AJM8-F1
#
_cell.length_a   1.000
_cell.length_b   1.000
_cell.length_c   1.000
_cell.angle_alpha   90.00
_cell.angle_beta   90.00
_cell.angle_gamma   90.00
#
_symmetry.space_group_name_H-M   'P 1'
#
loop_
_entity.id
_entity.type
_entity.pdbx_description
1 polymer ?
#
loop_
_entity_poly.entity_id
_entity_poly.type
_entity_poly.pdbx_seq_one_letter_code
_entity_poly.pdbx_strand_id
1 'polypeptide(L)'
;MKETSNTEDKGNKKDFFKKFLKEKKPQKSEFIVAIIANLVFLYIVNNLLSWNLSFIAPSFQEVLWIFNLSIGASIVGNILFLIYHPGWFRSLIKIILNILSFMVAYYLYVVFPFILSSGITVLVKMVLILVMVVLVIANLVEVVKLIISLFKS
;
A
#
# COMPACT_ATOMS: atom_id res chain seq x y z
N MET A 1 -10.40 -10.43 52.94
CA MET A 1 -10.69 -11.23 51.73
C MET A 1 -10.96 -10.30 50.56
N LYS A 2 -9.93 -9.94 49.78
CA LYS A 2 -9.98 -9.39 48.39
C LYS A 2 -8.63 -8.73 48.11
N GLU A 3 -7.70 -9.47 47.51
CA GLU A 3 -6.57 -8.84 46.82
C GLU A 3 -5.89 -9.70 45.75
N THR A 4 -6.37 -10.92 45.50
CA THR A 4 -5.70 -11.86 44.59
C THR A 4 -6.23 -11.83 43.14
N SER A 5 -7.36 -11.19 42.84
CA SER A 5 -7.96 -11.26 41.50
C SER A 5 -7.51 -10.17 40.51
N ASN A 6 -6.77 -9.15 40.94
CA ASN A 6 -6.48 -7.96 40.11
C ASN A 6 -5.08 -7.97 39.46
N THR A 7 -4.23 -8.91 39.85
CA THR A 7 -2.83 -8.97 39.41
C THR A 7 -2.63 -9.97 38.27
N GLU A 8 -3.39 -11.08 38.23
CA GLU A 8 -3.31 -12.11 37.18
C GLU A 8 -3.91 -11.65 35.84
N ASP A 9 -5.04 -10.93 35.85
CA ASP A 9 -5.70 -10.43 34.63
C ASP A 9 -4.85 -9.38 33.88
N LYS A 10 -4.14 -8.51 34.61
CA LYS A 10 -3.25 -7.49 34.02
C LYS A 10 -2.00 -8.10 33.37
N GLY A 11 -1.50 -9.22 33.90
CA GLY A 11 -0.35 -9.94 33.33
C GLY A 11 -0.69 -10.57 31.98
N ASN A 12 -1.82 -11.28 31.92
CA ASN A 12 -2.28 -11.96 30.70
C ASN A 12 -2.60 -10.96 29.57
N LYS A 13 -3.25 -9.83 29.90
CA LYS A 13 -3.55 -8.78 28.91
C LYS A 13 -2.26 -8.16 28.35
N LYS A 14 -1.29 -7.82 29.21
CA LYS A 14 0.00 -7.26 28.77
C LYS A 14 0.75 -8.22 27.85
N ASP A 15 0.79 -9.51 28.17
CA ASP A 15 1.45 -10.50 27.32
C ASP A 15 0.70 -10.76 26.02
N PHE A 16 -0.64 -10.73 26.03
CA PHE A 16 -1.46 -10.81 24.82
C PHE A 16 -1.20 -9.62 23.89
N PHE A 17 -1.23 -8.39 24.42
CA PHE A 17 -0.91 -7.18 23.66
C PHE A 17 0.55 -7.18 23.20
N LYS A 18 1.51 -7.63 24.01
CA LYS A 18 2.93 -7.71 23.65
C LYS A 18 3.20 -8.75 22.57
N LYS A 19 2.42 -9.83 22.50
CA LYS A 19 2.46 -10.84 21.43
C LYS A 19 1.86 -10.31 20.13
N PHE A 20 0.81 -9.48 20.21
CA PHE A 20 0.21 -8.78 19.08
C PHE A 20 1.09 -7.63 18.55
N LEU A 21 1.76 -6.92 19.45
CA LEU A 21 2.69 -5.82 19.17
C LEU A 21 4.11 -6.31 18.87
N LYS A 22 4.34 -7.61 18.85
CA LYS A 22 5.66 -8.18 18.51
C LYS A 22 5.88 -7.94 17.03
N GLU A 23 6.56 -6.83 16.71
CA GLU A 23 6.99 -6.50 15.36
C GLU A 23 7.79 -7.69 14.82
N LYS A 24 7.19 -8.43 13.88
CA LYS A 24 7.94 -9.44 13.13
C LYS A 24 9.05 -8.70 12.41
N LYS A 25 10.30 -9.09 12.63
CA LYS A 25 11.41 -8.64 11.79
C LYS A 25 11.00 -8.92 10.35
N PRO A 26 11.04 -7.92 9.44
CA PRO A 26 10.59 -8.11 8.06
C PRO A 26 11.36 -9.29 7.47
N GLN A 27 10.66 -10.38 7.23
CA GLN A 27 11.27 -11.60 6.71
C GLN A 27 11.47 -11.41 5.20
N LYS A 28 12.59 -11.91 4.66
CA LYS A 28 12.88 -11.82 3.22
C LYS A 28 11.72 -12.36 2.35
N SER A 29 10.96 -13.33 2.89
CA SER A 29 9.75 -13.88 2.28
C SER A 29 8.68 -12.82 1.99
N GLU A 30 8.53 -11.80 2.84
CA GLU A 30 7.53 -10.74 2.66
C GLU A 30 7.81 -9.93 1.38
N PHE A 31 9.08 -9.59 1.14
CA PHE A 31 9.49 -8.87 -0.07
C PHE A 31 9.37 -9.75 -1.32
N ILE A 32 9.71 -11.04 -1.23
CA ILE A 32 9.55 -11.98 -2.35
C ILE A 32 8.08 -12.12 -2.73
N VAL A 33 7.19 -12.30 -1.74
CA VAL A 33 5.74 -12.38 -1.97
C VAL A 33 5.23 -11.08 -2.59
N ALA A 34 5.69 -9.93 -2.11
CA ALA A 34 5.33 -8.63 -2.68
C ALA A 34 5.77 -8.51 -4.16
N ILE A 35 6.98 -8.92 -4.51
CA ILE A 35 7.48 -8.91 -5.89
C ILE A 35 6.59 -9.78 -6.78
N ILE A 36 6.31 -11.01 -6.36
CA ILE A 36 5.46 -11.94 -7.13
C ILE A 36 4.06 -11.37 -7.31
N ALA A 37 3.45 -10.83 -6.25
CA ALA A 37 2.13 -10.21 -6.33
C ALA A 37 2.11 -9.03 -7.30
N ASN A 38 3.14 -8.17 -7.29
CA ASN A 38 3.24 -7.06 -8.24
C ASN A 38 3.45 -7.55 -9.68
N LEU A 39 4.21 -8.62 -9.92
CA LEU A 39 4.35 -9.22 -11.25
C LEU A 39 3.02 -9.75 -11.78
N VAL A 40 2.25 -10.44 -10.92
CA VAL A 40 0.89 -10.88 -11.25
C VAL A 40 0.01 -9.68 -11.57
N PHE A 41 0.03 -8.64 -10.74
CA PHE A 41 -0.78 -7.44 -10.97
C PHE A 41 -0.37 -6.70 -12.26
N LEU A 42 0.92 -6.64 -12.58
CA LEU A 42 1.43 -6.10 -13.84
C LEU A 42 0.85 -6.85 -15.03
N TYR A 43 0.86 -8.20 -14.98
CA TYR A 43 0.26 -9.02 -16.01
C TYR A 43 -1.24 -8.75 -16.16
N ILE A 44 -1.98 -8.72 -15.05
CA ILE A 44 -3.43 -8.43 -15.05
C ILE A 44 -3.71 -7.09 -15.72
N VAL A 45 -3.04 -6.02 -15.28
CA VAL A 45 -3.32 -4.67 -15.77
C VAL A 45 -2.99 -4.54 -17.27
N ASN A 46 -1.87 -5.09 -17.74
CA ASN A 46 -1.49 -5.00 -19.16
C ASN A 46 -2.34 -5.89 -20.08
N ASN A 47 -3.05 -6.87 -19.55
CA ASN A 47 -3.94 -7.75 -20.33
C ASN A 47 -5.43 -7.44 -20.09
N LEU A 48 -5.76 -6.45 -19.25
CA LEU A 48 -7.14 -6.20 -18.84
C LEU A 48 -8.06 -5.88 -20.02
N LEU A 49 -7.55 -5.12 -21.01
CA LEU A 49 -8.28 -4.78 -22.23
C LEU A 49 -8.46 -5.98 -23.17
N SER A 50 -7.49 -6.89 -23.25
CA SER A 50 -7.58 -8.08 -24.11
C SER A 50 -8.55 -9.13 -23.56
N TRP A 51 -8.93 -9.03 -22.29
CA TRP A 51 -9.94 -9.88 -21.67
C TRP A 51 -11.39 -9.51 -22.07
N ASN A 52 -11.59 -8.39 -22.77
CA ASN A 52 -12.89 -7.94 -23.28
C ASN A 52 -13.97 -7.86 -22.17
N LEU A 53 -13.60 -7.35 -21.00
CA LEU A 53 -14.51 -7.19 -19.87
C LEU A 53 -15.52 -6.06 -20.15
N SER A 54 -16.81 -6.35 -19.97
CA SER A 54 -17.90 -5.41 -20.28
C SER A 54 -17.93 -4.13 -19.43
N PHE A 55 -17.22 -4.13 -18.29
CA PHE A 55 -17.17 -3.00 -17.36
C PHE A 55 -15.89 -2.16 -17.48
N ILE A 56 -14.94 -2.51 -18.36
CA ILE A 56 -13.70 -1.76 -18.60
C ILE A 56 -13.82 -1.02 -19.92
N ALA A 57 -13.63 0.30 -19.89
CA ALA A 57 -13.67 1.14 -21.09
C ALA A 57 -12.32 1.12 -21.83
N PRO A 58 -12.30 1.36 -23.16
CA PRO A 58 -11.05 1.54 -23.91
C PRO A 58 -10.14 2.66 -23.38
N SER A 59 -10.72 3.67 -22.70
CA SER A 59 -9.97 4.73 -22.01
C SER A 59 -9.07 4.21 -20.87
N PHE A 60 -9.17 2.93 -20.48
CA PHE A 60 -8.22 2.30 -19.58
C PHE A 60 -6.78 2.37 -20.12
N GLN A 61 -6.61 2.40 -21.45
CA GLN A 61 -5.31 2.58 -22.10
C GLN A 61 -4.59 3.85 -21.61
N GLU A 62 -5.33 4.93 -21.31
CA GLU A 62 -4.79 6.21 -20.86
C GLU A 62 -4.20 6.16 -19.45
N VAL A 63 -4.59 5.17 -18.63
CA VAL A 63 -4.08 4.99 -17.26
C VAL A 63 -3.03 3.88 -17.15
N LEU A 64 -2.82 3.07 -18.19
CA LEU A 64 -1.88 1.94 -18.15
C LEU A 64 -0.45 2.37 -17.80
N TRP A 65 0.02 3.50 -18.34
CA TRP A 65 1.38 3.96 -18.12
C TRP A 65 1.66 4.23 -16.64
N ILE A 66 0.70 4.82 -15.90
CA ILE A 66 0.89 5.14 -14.48
C ILE A 66 0.83 3.89 -13.61
N PHE A 67 -0.01 2.91 -13.98
CA PHE A 67 0.01 1.58 -13.36
C PHE A 67 1.36 0.90 -13.56
N ASN A 68 1.86 0.84 -14.79
CA ASN A 68 3.14 0.21 -15.10
C ASN A 68 4.29 0.87 -14.34
N LEU A 69 4.29 2.20 -14.24
CA LEU A 69 5.27 2.95 -13.47
C LEU A 69 5.18 2.64 -11.96
N SER A 70 3.99 2.67 -11.38
CA SER A 70 3.75 2.40 -9.96
C SER A 70 4.13 0.96 -9.58
N ILE A 71 3.67 -0.02 -10.35
CA ILE A 71 3.96 -1.44 -10.13
C ILE A 71 5.45 -1.72 -10.32
N GLY A 72 6.07 -1.16 -11.37
CA GLY A 72 7.50 -1.27 -11.62
C GLY A 72 8.32 -0.70 -10.47
N ALA A 73 7.97 0.50 -9.99
CA ALA A 73 8.61 1.10 -8.82
C ALA A 73 8.43 0.25 -7.56
N SER A 74 7.25 -0.34 -7.36
CA SER A 74 6.97 -1.26 -6.24
C SER A 74 7.87 -2.50 -6.29
N ILE A 75 8.03 -3.12 -7.46
CA ILE A 75 8.95 -4.25 -7.66
C ILE A 75 10.38 -3.84 -7.32
N VAL A 76 10.87 -2.75 -7.91
CA VAL A 76 12.22 -2.22 -7.66
C VAL A 76 12.43 -1.91 -6.18
N GLY A 77 11.47 -1.26 -5.53
CA GLY A 77 11.52 -0.94 -4.10
C GLY A 77 11.62 -2.19 -3.23
N ASN A 78 10.84 -3.24 -3.52
CA ASN A 78 10.92 -4.51 -2.79
C ASN A 78 12.25 -5.25 -3.04
N ILE A 79 12.80 -5.20 -4.25
CA ILE A 79 14.14 -5.73 -4.54
C ILE A 79 15.20 -4.98 -3.74
N LEU A 80 15.13 -3.65 -3.72
CA LEU A 80 16.06 -2.81 -2.95
C LEU A 80 15.98 -3.13 -1.45
N PHE A 81 14.78 -3.40 -0.92
CA PHE A 81 14.60 -3.82 0.47
C PHE A 81 15.15 -5.21 0.79
N LEU A 82 15.43 -6.08 -0.20
CA LEU A 82 16.15 -7.34 0.04
C LEU A 82 17.65 -7.14 0.25
N ILE A 83 18.21 -6.04 -0.29
CA ILE A 83 19.65 -5.78 -0.35
C ILE A 83 20.07 -4.73 0.70
N TYR A 84 19.22 -3.71 0.93
CA TYR A 84 19.57 -2.53 1.72
C TYR A 84 18.49 -2.21 2.77
N HIS A 85 18.88 -2.22 4.05
CA HIS A 85 17.98 -2.13 5.21
C HIS A 85 18.03 -0.87 6.11
N PRO A 86 18.67 0.28 5.76
CA PRO A 86 18.62 1.43 6.65
C PRO A 86 17.23 2.06 6.72
N GLY A 87 16.90 2.59 7.90
CA GLY A 87 15.58 3.14 8.20
C GLY A 87 15.19 4.34 7.33
N TRP A 88 16.14 5.20 7.00
CA TRP A 88 15.90 6.40 6.18
C TRP A 88 15.55 5.99 4.75
N PHE A 89 16.28 5.02 4.20
CA PHE A 89 16.07 4.53 2.84
C PHE A 89 14.69 3.89 2.69
N ARG A 90 14.27 3.09 3.68
CA ARG A 90 12.93 2.50 3.70
C ARG A 90 11.82 3.55 3.65
N SER A 91 11.97 4.61 4.45
CA SER A 91 10.99 5.70 4.49
C SER A 91 10.95 6.46 3.16
N LEU A 92 12.12 6.74 2.56
CA LEU A 92 12.23 7.40 1.27
C LEU A 92 11.54 6.61 0.14
N ILE A 93 11.84 5.32 0.01
CA ILE A 93 11.21 4.46 -1.01
C ILE A 93 9.69 4.42 -0.80
N LYS A 94 9.21 4.30 0.45
CA LYS A 94 7.77 4.33 0.74
C LYS A 94 7.09 5.64 0.37
N ILE A 95 7.73 6.79 0.57
CA ILE A 95 7.19 8.09 0.15
C ILE A 95 6.98 8.10 -1.36
N ILE A 96 7.98 7.65 -2.12
CA ILE A 96 7.91 7.57 -3.59
C ILE A 96 6.77 6.63 -4.02
N LEU A 97 6.65 5.45 -3.41
CA LEU A 97 5.58 4.49 -3.71
C LEU A 97 4.19 5.02 -3.35
N ASN A 98 4.05 5.75 -2.23
CA ASN A 98 2.79 6.38 -1.85
C ASN A 98 2.37 7.46 -2.86
N ILE A 99 3.32 8.27 -3.35
CA ILE A 99 3.05 9.28 -4.40
C ILE A 99 2.58 8.60 -5.68
N LEU A 100 3.28 7.55 -6.14
CA LEU A 100 2.88 6.82 -7.34
C LEU A 100 1.51 6.14 -7.16
N SER A 101 1.23 5.56 -5.99
CA SER A 101 -0.08 4.98 -5.68
C SER A 101 -1.19 6.04 -5.70
N PHE A 102 -0.89 7.23 -5.19
CA PHE A 102 -1.83 8.37 -5.24
C PHE A 102 -2.09 8.78 -6.68
N MET A 103 -1.05 8.86 -7.51
CA MET A 103 -1.19 9.15 -8.93
C MET A 103 -2.08 8.12 -9.63
N VAL A 104 -1.87 6.82 -9.39
CA VAL A 104 -2.74 5.77 -9.96
C VAL A 104 -4.21 6.01 -9.57
N ALA A 105 -4.50 6.25 -8.30
CA ALA A 105 -5.86 6.52 -7.82
C ALA A 105 -6.45 7.81 -8.44
N TYR A 106 -5.64 8.86 -8.57
CA TYR A 106 -6.02 10.12 -9.18
C TYR A 106 -6.35 9.97 -10.67
N TYR A 107 -5.50 9.29 -11.45
CA TYR A 107 -5.75 9.06 -12.87
C TYR A 107 -6.97 8.16 -13.08
N LEU A 108 -7.17 7.13 -12.24
CA LEU A 108 -8.40 6.35 -12.23
C LEU A 108 -9.64 7.19 -11.90
N TYR A 109 -9.51 8.19 -11.01
CA TYR A 109 -10.63 9.07 -10.67
C TYR A 109 -10.99 10.04 -11.81
N VAL A 110 -9.97 10.62 -12.46
CA VAL A 110 -10.14 11.62 -13.53
C VAL A 110 -10.58 10.97 -14.84
N VAL A 111 -9.87 9.95 -15.31
CA VAL A 111 -10.21 9.24 -16.55
C VAL A 111 -11.44 8.36 -16.37
N PHE A 112 -11.58 7.77 -15.17
CA PHE A 112 -12.66 6.87 -14.79
C PHE A 112 -13.01 5.84 -15.88
N PRO A 113 -12.10 4.91 -16.20
CA PRO A 113 -12.24 3.98 -17.32
C PRO A 113 -13.18 2.79 -17.01
N PHE A 114 -14.26 3.04 -16.29
CA PHE A 114 -15.21 2.01 -15.86
C PHE A 114 -16.61 2.29 -16.40
N ILE A 115 -17.22 1.28 -17.03
CA ILE A 115 -18.59 1.32 -17.54
C ILE A 115 -19.49 0.74 -16.47
N LEU A 116 -20.00 1.59 -15.57
CA LEU A 116 -20.76 1.18 -14.38
C LEU A 116 -22.10 1.92 -14.31
N SER A 117 -23.06 1.37 -13.57
CA SER A 117 -24.30 2.08 -13.26
C SER A 117 -24.02 3.33 -12.41
N SER A 118 -24.93 4.30 -12.43
CA SER A 118 -24.74 5.60 -11.74
C SER A 118 -24.46 5.45 -10.24
N GLY A 119 -25.19 4.59 -9.54
CA GLY A 119 -24.99 4.34 -8.11
C GLY A 119 -23.61 3.74 -7.80
N ILE A 120 -23.18 2.74 -8.57
CA ILE A 120 -21.87 2.10 -8.38
C ILE A 120 -20.74 3.06 -8.76
N THR A 121 -20.93 3.89 -9.80
CA THR A 121 -19.97 4.92 -10.20
C THR A 121 -19.68 5.89 -9.07
N VAL A 122 -20.72 6.42 -8.42
CA VAL A 122 -20.57 7.33 -7.27
C VAL A 122 -19.84 6.63 -6.13
N LEU A 123 -20.19 5.37 -5.83
CA LEU A 123 -19.52 4.57 -4.81
C LEU A 123 -18.02 4.39 -5.09
N VAL A 124 -17.65 3.98 -6.31
CA VAL A 124 -16.24 3.78 -6.69
C VAL A 124 -15.46 5.08 -6.61
N LYS A 125 -16.05 6.20 -7.08
CA LYS A 125 -15.42 7.52 -6.96
C LYS A 125 -15.20 7.93 -5.50
N MET A 126 -16.18 7.70 -4.61
CA MET A 126 -16.01 7.95 -3.17
C MET A 126 -14.89 7.09 -2.56
N VAL A 127 -14.80 5.82 -2.95
CA VAL A 127 -13.71 4.93 -2.50
C VAL A 127 -12.36 5.44 -2.99
N LEU A 128 -12.24 5.88 -4.25
CA LEU A 128 -10.99 6.46 -4.78
C LEU A 128 -10.58 7.72 -4.02
N ILE A 129 -11.53 8.59 -3.68
CA ILE A 129 -11.27 9.77 -2.83
C ILE A 129 -10.75 9.33 -1.46
N LEU A 130 -11.40 8.35 -0.83
CA LEU A 130 -10.98 7.85 0.47
C LEU A 130 -9.55 7.25 0.42
N VAL A 131 -9.24 6.48 -0.62
CA VAL A 131 -7.90 5.92 -0.87
C VAL A 131 -6.87 7.05 -1.00
N MET A 132 -7.17 8.09 -1.77
CA MET A 132 -6.28 9.26 -1.92
C MET A 132 -6.04 9.96 -0.58
N VAL A 133 -7.07 10.15 0.25
CA VAL A 133 -6.93 10.74 1.60
C VAL A 133 -6.03 9.88 2.49
N VAL A 134 -6.25 8.57 2.51
CA VAL A 134 -5.42 7.62 3.28
C VAL A 134 -3.96 7.68 2.83
N LEU A 135 -3.72 7.76 1.52
CA LEU A 135 -2.37 7.86 0.96
C LEU A 135 -1.67 9.17 1.33
N VAL A 136 -2.38 10.29 1.37
CA VAL A 136 -1.83 11.57 1.84
C VAL A 136 -1.38 11.45 3.30
N ILE A 137 -2.24 10.91 4.17
CA ILE A 137 -1.91 10.72 5.59
C ILE A 137 -0.71 9.77 5.73
N ALA A 138 -0.70 8.65 5.00
CA ALA A 138 0.40 7.70 5.00
C ALA A 138 1.71 8.34 4.53
N ASN A 139 1.66 9.22 3.53
CA ASN A 139 2.82 9.95 3.05
C ASN A 139 3.40 10.88 4.12
N LEU A 140 2.55 11.66 4.80
CA LEU A 140 2.97 12.54 5.91
C LEU A 140 3.66 11.75 7.03
N VAL A 141 3.12 10.58 7.39
CA VAL A 141 3.73 9.71 8.40
C VAL A 141 5.12 9.22 7.97
N GLU A 142 5.29 8.83 6.71
CA GLU A 142 6.59 8.38 6.20
C GLU A 142 7.60 9.54 6.09
N VAL A 143 7.16 10.77 5.81
CA VAL A 143 8.01 11.98 5.88
C VAL A 143 8.53 12.19 7.30
N VAL A 144 7.65 12.12 8.31
CA VAL A 144 8.07 12.25 9.72
C VAL A 144 9.08 11.15 10.10
N LYS A 145 8.83 9.89 9.68
CA LYS A 145 9.76 8.78 9.92
C LYS A 145 11.11 8.99 9.23
N LEU A 146 11.11 9.52 8.00
CA LEU A 146 12.33 9.84 7.27
C LEU A 146 13.16 10.85 8.05
N ILE A 147 12.55 11.95 8.49
CA ILE A 147 13.22 13.00 9.26
C ILE A 147 13.84 12.41 10.55
N ILE A 148 13.05 11.67 11.34
CA ILE A 148 13.53 11.03 12.57
C ILE A 148 14.67 10.05 12.28
N SER A 149 14.56 9.26 11.22
CA SER A 149 15.58 8.27 10.87
C SER A 149 16.88 8.91 10.37
N LEU A 150 16.83 10.10 9.78
CA LEU A 150 18.03 10.84 9.39
C LEU A 150 18.76 11.39 10.62
N PHE A 151 18.04 11.84 11.65
CA PHE A 151 18.67 12.33 12.89
C PHE A 151 19.24 11.24 13.80
N LYS A 152 18.76 9.99 13.66
CA LYS A 152 19.24 8.84 14.45
C LYS A 152 20.35 8.05 13.76
N SER A 153 20.55 8.27 12.45
CA SER A 153 21.55 7.57 11.63
C SER A 153 22.90 8.27 11.64
#